data_AF-A0A833LVM5-F1
#
_entry.id   AF-A0A833LVM5-F1
#
_cell.length_a   1.000
_cell.length_b   1.000
_cell.length_c   1.000
_cell.angle_alpha   90.00
_cell.angle_beta   90.00
_cell.angle_gamma   90.00
#
_symmetry.space_group_name_H-M   'P 1'
#
loop_
_entity.id
_entity.type
_entity.pdbx_description
1 polymer ?
#
loop_
_entity_poly.entity_id
_entity_poly.type
_entity_poly.pdbx_seq_one_letter_code
_entity_poly.pdbx_strand_id
1 'polypeptide(L)'
;MPWQAEMALGVAEMDATHRAFVELADALLVADDTAFPVLFAQLCEHTREHFENEGRLMKACRFPAIGEHNGEHLRVLGELAHFGRSVAAGRLKLARDYARALPGWFDTHLATMDAALAARLKAMADG
;
A
#
# COMPACT_ATOMS: atom_id res chain seq x y z
N MET A 1 -7.57 8.94 5.38
CA MET A 1 -7.51 8.89 6.85
C MET A 1 -6.09 9.24 7.26
N PRO A 2 -5.87 10.05 8.29
CA PRO A 2 -4.52 10.35 8.74
C PRO A 2 -3.87 9.11 9.34
N TRP A 3 -2.53 9.03 9.26
CA TRP A 3 -1.75 8.01 9.96
C TRP A 3 -2.00 8.06 11.47
N GLN A 4 -2.16 6.90 12.09
CA GLN A 4 -2.36 6.75 13.53
C GLN A 4 -1.24 5.90 14.13
N ALA A 5 -0.84 6.17 15.37
CA ALA A 5 0.29 5.48 15.99
C ALA A 5 0.05 3.96 16.12
N GLU A 6 -1.22 3.57 16.24
CA GLU A 6 -1.72 2.20 16.34
C GLU A 6 -1.55 1.40 15.04
N MET A 7 -1.28 2.06 13.91
CA MET A 7 -0.98 1.40 12.64
C MET A 7 0.46 0.86 12.58
N ALA A 8 1.33 1.26 13.51
CA ALA A 8 2.70 0.77 13.54
C ALA A 8 2.75 -0.71 13.96
N LEU A 9 3.40 -1.54 13.16
CA LEU A 9 3.60 -2.96 13.42
C LEU A 9 4.91 -3.24 14.16
N GLY A 10 5.74 -2.21 14.37
CA GLY A 10 7.01 -2.28 15.09
C GLY A 10 8.16 -2.80 14.23
N VAL A 11 8.03 -2.71 12.91
CA VAL A 11 9.10 -2.97 11.94
C VAL A 11 9.35 -1.66 11.20
N ALA A 12 10.39 -0.93 11.61
CA ALA A 12 10.60 0.47 11.23
C ALA A 12 10.57 0.72 9.71
N GLU A 13 11.12 -0.21 8.91
CA GLU A 13 11.11 -0.11 7.45
C GLU A 13 9.69 -0.26 6.86
N MET A 14 8.87 -1.19 7.39
CA MET A 14 7.47 -1.35 6.98
C MET A 14 6.62 -0.17 7.43
N ASP A 15 6.76 0.26 8.69
CA ASP A 15 5.99 1.36 9.26
C ASP A 15 6.23 2.68 8.48
N ALA A 16 7.45 2.88 7.95
CA ALA A 16 7.78 4.02 7.11
C ALA A 16 7.05 3.96 5.75
N THR A 17 7.04 2.81 5.07
CA THR A 17 6.33 2.65 3.80
C THR A 17 4.82 2.72 3.97
N HIS A 18 4.29 2.17 5.05
CA HIS A 18 2.87 2.23 5.41
C HIS A 18 2.41 3.67 5.66
N ARG A 19 3.19 4.45 6.42
CA ARG A 19 2.90 5.87 6.66
C ARG A 19 2.83 6.66 5.37
N ALA A 20 3.84 6.53 4.51
CA ALA A 20 3.87 7.24 3.23
C ALA A 20 2.69 6.84 2.32
N PHE A 21 2.28 5.57 2.33
CA PHE A 21 1.07 5.13 1.61
C PHE A 21 -0.18 5.83 2.13
N VAL A 22 -0.38 5.86 3.45
CA VAL A 22 -1.54 6.50 4.09
C VAL A 22 -1.57 8.01 3.81
N GLU A 23 -0.43 8.68 3.87
CA GLU A 23 -0.32 10.12 3.57
C GLU A 23 -0.69 10.43 2.11
N LEU A 24 -0.23 9.62 1.15
CA LEU A 24 -0.60 9.75 -0.26
C LEU A 24 -2.09 9.45 -0.50
N ALA A 25 -2.60 8.38 0.12
CA ALA A 25 -4.01 8.01 0.02
C ALA A 25 -4.93 9.10 0.61
N ASP A 26 -4.54 9.72 1.72
CA ASP A 26 -5.28 10.82 2.33
C ASP A 26 -5.25 12.09 1.46
N ALA A 27 -4.08 12.45 0.94
CA ALA A 27 -3.92 13.59 0.04
C ALA A 27 -4.80 13.46 -1.22
N LEU A 28 -4.96 12.26 -1.77
CA LEU A 28 -5.83 11.99 -2.92
C LEU A 28 -7.32 12.26 -2.66
N LEU A 29 -7.78 12.17 -1.40
CA LEU A 29 -9.19 12.40 -1.06
C LEU A 29 -9.60 13.87 -1.22
N VAL A 30 -8.65 14.78 -1.04
CA VAL A 30 -8.87 16.23 -1.06
C VAL A 30 -8.22 16.94 -2.26
N ALA A 31 -7.47 16.19 -3.09
CA ALA A 31 -6.80 16.73 -4.26
C ALA A 31 -7.79 17.27 -5.31
N ASP A 32 -7.51 18.47 -5.82
CA ASP A 32 -8.20 19.02 -6.98
C ASP A 32 -7.81 18.29 -8.28
N ASP A 33 -8.45 18.65 -9.41
CA ASP A 33 -8.21 17.98 -10.69
C ASP A 33 -6.80 18.22 -11.26
N THR A 34 -6.08 19.23 -10.78
CA THR A 34 -4.71 19.53 -11.19
C THR A 34 -3.69 18.72 -10.38
N ALA A 35 -3.91 18.59 -9.07
CA ALA A 35 -3.03 17.85 -8.18
C ALA A 35 -3.24 16.33 -8.24
N PHE A 36 -4.48 15.88 -8.47
CA PHE A 36 -4.85 14.47 -8.42
C PHE A 36 -3.99 13.58 -9.33
N PRO A 37 -3.71 13.91 -10.61
CA PRO A 37 -2.89 13.06 -11.46
C PRO A 37 -1.47 12.85 -10.95
N VAL A 38 -0.86 13.91 -10.37
CA VAL A 38 0.50 13.86 -9.83
C VAL A 38 0.54 12.97 -8.59
N LEU A 39 -0.38 13.19 -7.65
CA LEU A 39 -0.49 12.38 -6.42
C LEU A 39 -0.82 10.92 -6.74
N PHE A 40 -1.64 10.66 -7.75
CA PHE A 40 -1.99 9.30 -8.14
C PHE A 40 -0.78 8.55 -8.73
N ALA A 41 0.04 9.24 -9.53
CA ALA A 41 1.29 8.67 -10.04
C ALA A 41 2.29 8.38 -8.90
N GLN A 42 2.38 9.27 -7.91
CA GLN A 42 3.20 9.05 -6.72
C GLN A 42 2.72 7.85 -5.90
N LEU A 43 1.41 7.71 -5.68
CA LEU A 43 0.82 6.55 -5.02
C LEU A 43 1.16 5.25 -5.77
N CYS A 44 1.02 5.24 -7.11
CA CYS A 44 1.34 4.06 -7.92
C CYS A 44 2.79 3.61 -7.72
N GLU A 45 3.74 4.56 -7.80
CA GLU A 45 5.15 4.25 -7.67
C GLU A 45 5.50 3.81 -6.24
N HIS A 46 5.01 4.55 -5.24
CA HIS A 46 5.20 4.20 -3.83
C HIS A 46 4.67 2.80 -3.51
N THR A 47 3.47 2.46 -3.99
CA THR A 47 2.86 1.14 -3.75
C THR A 47 3.67 0.02 -4.41
N ARG A 48 4.24 0.26 -5.59
CA ARG A 48 5.14 -0.69 -6.26
C ARG A 48 6.38 -0.95 -5.41
N GLU A 49 7.06 0.11 -4.96
CA GLU A 49 8.26 -0.01 -4.13
C GLU A 49 7.99 -0.64 -2.77
N HIS A 50 6.88 -0.28 -2.13
CA HIS A 50 6.40 -0.89 -0.89
C HIS A 50 6.21 -2.40 -1.04
N PHE A 51 5.45 -2.86 -2.04
CA PHE A 51 5.22 -4.28 -2.25
C PHE A 51 6.49 -5.03 -2.68
N GLU A 52 7.39 -4.41 -3.44
CA GLU A 52 8.70 -4.99 -3.75
C GLU A 52 9.54 -5.18 -2.50
N ASN A 53 9.50 -4.23 -1.56
CA ASN A 53 10.16 -4.35 -0.28
C ASN A 53 9.62 -5.52 0.55
N GLU A 54 8.30 -5.58 0.74
CA GLU A 54 7.67 -6.68 1.47
C GLU A 54 7.90 -8.03 0.79
N GLY A 55 7.92 -8.06 -0.55
CA GLY A 55 8.30 -9.24 -1.32
C GLY A 55 9.73 -9.72 -1.01
N ARG A 56 10.68 -8.81 -0.79
CA ARG A 56 12.04 -9.16 -0.34
C ARG A 56 12.02 -9.69 1.10
N LEU A 57 11.30 -9.04 2.00
CA LEU A 57 11.18 -9.44 3.41
C LEU A 57 10.55 -10.83 3.56
N MET A 58 9.44 -11.08 2.86
CA MET A 58 8.75 -12.37 2.84
C MET A 58 9.67 -13.51 2.37
N LYS A 59 10.48 -13.27 1.33
CA LYS A 59 11.47 -14.25 0.85
C LYS A 59 12.55 -14.50 1.89
N ALA A 60 13.08 -13.45 2.50
CA ALA A 60 14.16 -13.54 3.49
C ALA A 60 13.76 -14.35 4.73
N CYS A 61 12.54 -14.17 5.23
CA CYS A 61 12.05 -14.89 6.42
C CYS A 61 11.35 -16.23 6.11
N ARG A 62 11.34 -16.66 4.83
CA ARG A 62 10.59 -17.82 4.32
C ARG A 62 9.13 -17.78 4.76
N PHE A 63 8.45 -16.67 4.49
CA PHE A 63 7.07 -16.44 4.92
C PHE A 63 6.12 -17.50 4.32
N PRO A 64 5.35 -18.23 5.14
CA PRO A 64 4.54 -19.35 4.65
C PRO A 64 3.44 -18.94 3.66
N ALA A 65 2.80 -17.80 3.86
CA ALA A 65 1.68 -17.31 3.05
C ALA A 65 2.10 -16.29 1.97
N ILE A 66 3.33 -16.44 1.45
CA ILE A 66 3.87 -15.53 0.42
C ILE A 66 3.05 -15.53 -0.87
N GLY A 67 2.40 -16.65 -1.20
CA GLY A 67 1.57 -16.77 -2.40
C GLY A 67 0.31 -15.91 -2.32
N GLU A 68 -0.42 -16.04 -1.22
CA GLU A 68 -1.63 -15.26 -0.95
C GLU A 68 -1.31 -13.76 -0.84
N HIS A 69 -0.25 -13.42 -0.11
CA HIS A 69 0.18 -12.03 0.08
C HIS A 69 0.57 -11.37 -1.26
N ASN A 70 1.45 -11.99 -2.05
CA ASN A 70 1.80 -11.46 -3.37
C ASN A 70 0.60 -11.41 -4.33
N GLY A 71 -0.34 -12.34 -4.22
CA GLY A 71 -1.56 -12.34 -5.02
C GLY A 71 -2.38 -11.07 -4.80
N GLU A 72 -2.54 -10.65 -3.54
CA GLU A 72 -3.23 -9.42 -3.19
C GLU A 72 -2.49 -8.17 -3.65
N HIS A 73 -1.15 -8.14 -3.50
CA HIS A 73 -0.31 -7.07 -4.04
C HIS A 73 -0.47 -6.91 -5.56
N LEU A 74 -0.42 -8.02 -6.30
CA LEU A 74 -0.58 -8.00 -7.76
C LEU A 74 -1.97 -7.53 -8.19
N ARG A 75 -3.03 -7.86 -7.42
CA ARG A 75 -4.39 -7.35 -7.66
C ARG A 75 -4.41 -5.82 -7.58
N VAL A 76 -3.88 -5.26 -6.50
CA VAL A 76 -3.83 -3.82 -6.25
C VAL A 76 -2.97 -3.09 -7.28
N LEU A 77 -1.80 -3.63 -7.64
CA LEU A 77 -0.97 -3.07 -8.70
C LEU A 77 -1.67 -3.07 -10.07
N GLY A 78 -2.45 -4.11 -10.36
CA GLY A 78 -3.27 -4.18 -11.57
C GLY A 78 -4.35 -3.10 -11.61
N GLU A 79 -5.01 -2.85 -10.49
CA GLU A 79 -6.02 -1.79 -10.33
C GLU A 79 -5.40 -0.39 -10.46
N LEU A 80 -4.29 -0.15 -9.76
CA LEU A 80 -3.52 1.10 -9.89
C LEU A 80 -3.07 1.36 -11.32
N ALA A 81 -2.55 0.34 -12.02
CA ALA A 81 -2.18 0.47 -13.42
C ALA A 81 -3.38 0.75 -14.33
N HIS A 82 -4.53 0.12 -14.07
CA HIS A 82 -5.77 0.36 -14.81
C HIS A 82 -6.27 1.80 -14.64
N PHE A 83 -6.37 2.27 -13.40
CA PHE A 83 -6.83 3.63 -13.11
C PHE A 83 -5.80 4.69 -13.52
N GLY A 84 -4.51 4.40 -13.43
CA GLY A 84 -3.43 5.28 -13.90
C GLY A 84 -3.55 5.61 -15.39
N ARG A 85 -3.93 4.63 -16.24
CA ARG A 85 -4.23 4.88 -17.66
C ARG A 85 -5.44 5.79 -17.86
N SER A 86 -6.46 5.67 -17.01
CA SER A 86 -7.64 6.54 -17.06
C SER A 86 -7.30 7.97 -16.62
N VAL A 87 -6.49 8.12 -15.57
CA VAL A 87 -5.98 9.41 -15.09
C VAL A 87 -5.15 10.11 -16.17
N ALA A 88 -4.21 9.41 -16.80
CA ALA A 88 -3.39 9.95 -17.89
C ALA A 88 -4.23 10.41 -19.11
N ALA A 89 -5.43 9.86 -19.28
CA ALA A 89 -6.37 10.24 -20.33
C ALA A 89 -7.42 11.29 -19.86
N GLY A 90 -7.21 11.93 -18.70
CA GLY A 90 -8.12 12.95 -18.14
C GLY A 90 -9.42 12.41 -17.54
N ARG A 91 -9.55 11.09 -17.39
CA ARG A 91 -10.76 10.45 -16.83
C ARG A 91 -10.57 10.16 -15.34
N LEU A 92 -10.84 11.16 -14.50
CA LEU A 92 -10.52 11.10 -13.07
C LEU A 92 -11.58 10.40 -12.20
N LYS A 93 -12.85 10.37 -12.64
CA LYS A 93 -13.97 9.92 -11.78
C LYS A 93 -13.74 8.54 -11.15
N LEU A 94 -13.43 7.53 -11.96
CA LEU A 94 -13.25 6.16 -11.46
C LEU A 94 -12.00 6.01 -10.60
N ALA A 95 -10.92 6.74 -10.92
CA ALA A 95 -9.72 6.75 -10.10
C ALA A 95 -9.96 7.41 -8.73
N ARG A 96 -10.81 8.44 -8.67
CA ARG A 96 -11.25 9.05 -7.40
C ARG A 96 -12.12 8.09 -6.59
N ASP A 97 -13.04 7.39 -7.24
CA ASP A 97 -13.88 6.37 -6.58
C ASP A 97 -12.99 5.25 -6.00
N TYR A 98 -11.97 4.81 -6.73
CA TYR A 98 -10.96 3.86 -6.24
C TYR A 98 -10.14 4.41 -5.07
N ALA A 99 -9.64 5.64 -5.16
CA ALA A 99 -8.85 6.27 -4.10
C ALA A 99 -9.63 6.36 -2.77
N ARG A 100 -10.95 6.54 -2.82
CA ARG A 100 -11.82 6.51 -1.63
C ARG A 100 -11.94 5.13 -0.98
N ALA A 101 -11.71 4.06 -1.73
CA ALA A 101 -11.77 2.69 -1.22
C ALA A 101 -10.43 2.22 -0.61
N LEU A 102 -9.31 2.85 -1.00
CA LEU A 102 -7.98 2.47 -0.52
C LEU A 102 -7.82 2.45 1.00
N PRO A 103 -8.34 3.41 1.79
CA PRO A 103 -8.20 3.37 3.24
C PRO A 103 -8.76 2.10 3.87
N GLY A 104 -9.97 1.69 3.47
CA GLY A 104 -10.60 0.47 4.02
C GLY A 104 -9.91 -0.81 3.58
N TRP A 105 -9.39 -0.85 2.35
CA TRP A 105 -8.53 -1.95 1.90
C TRP A 105 -7.24 -2.02 2.74
N PHE A 106 -6.57 -0.88 2.92
CA PHE A 106 -5.31 -0.80 3.65
C PHE A 106 -5.46 -1.21 5.11
N ASP A 107 -6.50 -0.74 5.80
CA ASP A 107 -6.80 -1.16 7.18
C ASP A 107 -6.91 -2.68 7.31
N THR A 108 -7.59 -3.31 6.34
CA THR A 108 -7.75 -4.76 6.32
C THR A 108 -6.44 -5.48 6.03
N HIS A 109 -5.68 -4.99 5.04
CA HIS A 109 -4.39 -5.57 4.65
C HIS A 109 -3.37 -5.49 5.79
N LEU A 110 -3.27 -4.31 6.40
CA LEU A 110 -2.39 -4.02 7.54
C LEU A 110 -2.68 -4.94 8.72
N ALA A 111 -3.96 -5.04 9.11
CA ALA A 111 -4.39 -5.81 10.28
C ALA A 111 -4.28 -7.34 10.09
N THR A 112 -4.09 -7.82 8.86
CA THR A 112 -4.08 -9.25 8.55
C THR A 112 -2.76 -9.72 7.95
N MET A 113 -2.45 -9.31 6.73
CA MET A 113 -1.32 -9.82 5.96
C MET A 113 0.00 -9.21 6.44
N ASP A 114 0.04 -7.89 6.63
CA ASP A 114 1.24 -7.18 7.05
C ASP A 114 1.57 -7.49 8.52
N ALA A 115 0.55 -7.51 9.38
CA ALA A 115 0.71 -7.92 10.77
C ALA A 115 1.34 -9.32 10.90
N ALA A 116 0.93 -10.27 10.05
CA ALA A 116 1.51 -11.61 10.02
C ALA A 116 2.98 -11.61 9.56
N LEU A 117 3.32 -10.82 8.53
CA LEU A 117 4.71 -10.64 8.09
C LEU A 117 5.56 -10.01 9.19
N ALA A 118 5.10 -8.92 9.79
CA ALA A 118 5.81 -8.23 10.86
C ALA A 118 6.05 -9.14 12.08
N ALA A 119 5.05 -9.94 12.48
CA ALA A 119 5.20 -10.92 13.55
C ALA A 119 6.31 -11.96 13.23
N ARG A 120 6.36 -12.44 11.98
CA ARG A 120 7.41 -13.37 11.53
C ARG A 120 8.80 -12.74 11.53
N LEU A 121 8.92 -11.49 11.09
CA LEU A 121 10.20 -10.77 11.08
C LEU A 121 10.74 -10.55 12.49
N LYS A 122 9.88 -10.17 13.44
CA LYS A 122 10.26 -10.02 14.86
C LYS A 122 10.74 -11.33 15.47
N ALA A 123 10.01 -12.43 15.22
CA ALA A 123 10.43 -13.75 15.70
C ALA A 123 11.78 -14.23 15.14
N MET A 124 12.20 -13.75 13.97
CA MET A 124 13.52 -14.03 13.38
C MET A 124 14.63 -13.16 13.96
N ALA A 125 14.33 -11.99 14.51
CA ALA A 125 15.30 -11.09 15.11
C ALA A 125 15.62 -11.45 16.58
N ASP A 126 14.67 -12.10 17.26
CA ASP A 126 14.78 -12.50 18.67
C ASP A 126 15.45 -13.88 18.87
N GLY A 127 15.77 -14.61 17.80
CA GLY A 127 16.34 -15.96 17.82
C GLY A 127 17.74 -16.04 17.24
#